data_AF-A0A7V1REL6-F1
#
_entry.id   AF-A0A7V1REL6-F1
#
_cell.length_a   1.000
_cell.length_b   1.000
_cell.length_c   1.000
_cell.angle_alpha   90.00
_cell.angle_beta   90.00
_cell.angle_gamma   90.00
#
_symmetry.space_group_name_H-M   'P 1'
#
loop_
_entity.id
_entity.type
_entity.pdbx_description
1 polymer ?
#
loop_
_entity_poly.entity_id
_entity_poly.type
_entity_poly.pdbx_seq_one_letter_code
_entity_poly.pdbx_strand_id
1 'polypeptide(L)'
;MLALPQEIAAACAPLFEAVPLTSAMPRLLGTDPHHVQLVQEALRSPALAGRPSLAAGLWLYVDDLDRSHRICQGLHDSTGAYWHMIVHRREGDFSNSRYWRSQVGNHPLIAERPDLDPDLLIAAAEADRGRNQPELVARQREEWAALFSWCASQVERPE
;
A
#
# COMPACT_ATOMS: atom_id res chain seq x y z
N MET A 1 4.69 13.15 3.89
CA MET A 1 5.13 12.70 5.23
C MET A 1 4.09 11.73 5.75
N LEU A 2 4.49 10.56 6.25
CA LEU A 2 3.55 9.58 6.81
C LEU A 2 2.98 10.13 8.12
N ALA A 3 1.65 10.18 8.23
CA ALA A 3 0.95 10.65 9.42
C ALA A 3 0.50 9.41 10.22
N LEU A 4 1.39 8.90 11.05
CA LEU A 4 1.17 7.66 11.81
C LEU A 4 1.04 7.96 13.31
N PRO A 5 0.13 7.27 14.02
CA PRO A 5 0.20 7.14 15.47
C PRO A 5 1.60 6.71 15.92
N GLN A 6 2.05 7.24 17.07
CA GLN A 6 3.42 7.06 17.55
C GLN A 6 3.85 5.59 17.64
N GLU A 7 2.98 4.71 18.13
CA GLU A 7 3.29 3.29 18.30
C GLU A 7 3.47 2.56 16.96
N ILE A 8 2.65 2.90 15.96
CA ILE A 8 2.77 2.35 14.60
C ILE A 8 4.03 2.91 13.93
N ALA A 9 4.30 4.20 14.09
CA ALA A 9 5.53 4.81 13.58
C ALA A 9 6.78 4.12 14.15
N ALA A 10 6.80 3.88 15.46
CA ALA A 10 7.90 3.20 16.13
C ALA A 10 8.07 1.74 15.66
N ALA A 11 6.97 1.01 15.47
CA ALA A 11 7.00 -0.37 14.97
C ALA A 11 7.52 -0.46 13.53
N CYS A 12 7.18 0.51 12.67
CA CYS A 12 7.63 0.54 11.27
C CYS A 12 9.00 1.21 11.07
N ALA A 13 9.54 1.92 12.07
CA ALA A 13 10.75 2.72 11.92
C ALA A 13 11.95 1.93 11.38
N PRO A 14 12.27 0.70 11.88
CA PRO A 14 13.38 -0.08 11.33
C PRO A 14 13.25 -0.36 9.84
N LEU A 15 12.04 -0.68 9.36
CA LEU A 15 11.76 -0.89 7.94
C LEU A 15 11.94 0.40 7.13
N PHE A 16 11.36 1.51 7.59
CA PHE A 16 11.40 2.78 6.86
C PHE A 16 12.78 3.44 6.89
N GLU A 17 13.63 3.10 7.86
CA GLU A 17 15.05 3.48 7.86
C GLU A 17 15.87 2.64 6.88
N ALA A 18 15.63 1.31 6.84
CA ALA A 18 16.32 0.40 5.92
C ALA A 18 15.97 0.67 4.45
N VAL A 19 14.70 0.95 4.17
CA VAL A 19 14.20 1.33 2.84
C VAL A 19 13.29 2.55 3.00
N PRO A 20 13.81 3.78 2.84
CA PRO A 20 13.01 5.00 2.90
C PRO A 20 11.98 5.06 1.79
N LEU A 21 10.82 5.70 2.05
CA LEU A 21 9.72 5.81 1.08
C LEU A 21 10.17 6.45 -0.25
N THR A 22 11.14 7.36 -0.22
CA THR A 22 11.74 8.01 -1.41
C THR A 22 12.54 7.05 -2.30
N SER A 23 12.90 5.88 -1.77
CA SER A 23 13.63 4.81 -2.47
C SER A 23 12.78 3.55 -2.67
N ALA A 24 11.68 3.40 -1.92
CA ALA A 24 10.77 2.24 -1.98
C ALA A 24 9.91 2.20 -3.25
N MET A 25 9.31 1.06 -3.55
CA MET A 25 8.32 0.89 -4.62
C MET A 25 8.69 1.47 -6.01
N PRO A 26 9.92 1.28 -6.53
CA PRO A 26 10.19 1.53 -7.95
C PRO A 26 9.47 0.47 -8.83
N ARG A 27 9.90 0.23 -10.07
CA ARG A 27 9.52 -1.01 -10.78
C ARG A 27 9.81 -2.21 -9.88
N LEU A 28 9.02 -3.28 -9.99
CA LEU A 28 9.21 -4.47 -9.14
C LEU A 28 10.64 -4.99 -9.24
N LEU A 29 11.33 -5.08 -8.10
CA LEU A 29 12.68 -5.63 -7.98
C LEU A 29 12.69 -7.02 -7.33
N GLY A 30 11.55 -7.45 -6.79
CA GLY A 30 11.44 -8.65 -5.98
C GLY A 30 11.70 -8.37 -4.50
N THR A 31 11.54 -9.40 -3.68
CA THR A 31 11.63 -9.28 -2.22
C THR A 31 13.08 -9.35 -1.74
N ASP A 32 13.44 -8.41 -0.87
CA ASP A 32 14.69 -8.47 -0.11
C ASP A 32 14.44 -9.24 1.21
N PRO A 33 15.20 -10.32 1.51
CA PRO A 33 15.02 -11.10 2.73
C PRO A 33 15.11 -10.29 4.03
N HIS A 34 15.96 -9.26 4.07
CA HIS A 34 16.08 -8.38 5.22
C HIS A 34 14.83 -7.51 5.39
N HIS A 35 14.31 -6.92 4.31
CA HIS A 35 13.06 -6.17 4.37
C HIS A 35 11.87 -7.05 4.77
N VAL A 36 11.83 -8.30 4.29
CA VAL A 36 10.83 -9.30 4.71
C VAL A 36 10.91 -9.54 6.23
N GLN A 37 12.10 -9.71 6.78
CA GLN A 37 12.28 -9.88 8.23
C GLN A 37 11.77 -8.66 8.99
N LEU A 38 12.11 -7.44 8.56
CA LEU A 38 11.67 -6.21 9.21
C LEU A 38 10.13 -6.05 9.18
N VAL A 39 9.47 -6.43 8.09
CA VAL A 39 8.00 -6.46 8.04
C VAL A 39 7.44 -7.46 9.05
N GLN A 40 8.01 -8.67 9.16
CA GLN A 40 7.55 -9.66 10.14
C GLN A 40 7.73 -9.18 11.58
N GLU A 41 8.82 -8.49 11.87
CA GLU A 41 9.08 -7.89 13.19
C GLU A 41 8.07 -6.77 13.50
N ALA A 42 7.82 -5.87 12.55
CA ALA A 42 6.82 -4.82 12.70
C ALA A 42 5.43 -5.40 12.98
N LEU A 43 5.03 -6.44 12.22
CA LEU A 43 3.72 -7.10 12.37
C LEU A 43 3.55 -7.91 13.66
N ARG A 44 4.62 -8.17 14.41
CA ARG A 44 4.55 -8.77 15.77
C ARG A 44 4.30 -7.72 16.85
N SER A 45 4.45 -6.43 16.54
CA SER A 45 4.19 -5.37 17.52
C SER A 45 2.70 -5.32 17.86
N PRO A 46 2.34 -5.01 19.13
CA PRO A 46 0.93 -4.84 19.51
C PRO A 46 0.19 -3.77 18.70
N ALA A 47 0.91 -2.75 18.20
CA ALA A 47 0.33 -1.65 17.43
C ALA A 47 -0.14 -2.05 16.01
N LEU A 48 0.39 -3.17 15.49
CA LEU A 48 0.08 -3.69 14.15
C LEU A 48 -0.57 -5.07 14.17
N ALA A 49 -0.45 -5.81 15.27
CA ALA A 49 -1.11 -7.10 15.44
C ALA A 49 -2.62 -6.94 15.26
N GLY A 50 -3.24 -7.81 14.43
CA GLY A 50 -4.67 -7.71 14.14
C GLY A 50 -5.08 -6.67 13.11
N ARG A 51 -4.13 -5.98 12.46
CA ARG A 51 -4.41 -4.91 11.48
C ARG A 51 -4.06 -5.33 10.04
N PRO A 52 -4.87 -6.18 9.39
CA PRO A 52 -4.57 -6.74 8.08
C PRO A 52 -4.39 -5.68 6.98
N SER A 53 -5.12 -4.56 7.01
CA SER A 53 -4.95 -3.49 6.02
C SER A 53 -3.54 -2.85 6.08
N LEU A 54 -2.97 -2.69 7.28
CA LEU A 54 -1.59 -2.22 7.45
C LEU A 54 -0.60 -3.30 7.01
N ALA A 55 -0.87 -4.57 7.32
CA ALA A 55 -0.04 -5.68 6.85
C ALA A 55 0.01 -5.77 5.32
N ALA A 56 -1.13 -5.63 4.62
CA ALA A 56 -1.19 -5.60 3.16
C ALA A 56 -0.32 -4.47 2.60
N GLY A 57 -0.41 -3.26 3.17
CA GLY A 57 0.40 -2.12 2.78
C GLY A 57 1.91 -2.34 2.97
N LEU A 58 2.34 -2.95 4.08
CA LEU A 58 3.75 -3.25 4.35
C LEU A 58 4.32 -4.33 3.42
N TRP A 59 3.56 -5.39 3.11
CA TRP A 59 4.01 -6.40 2.15
C TRP A 59 4.13 -5.84 0.73
N LEU A 60 3.18 -4.99 0.32
CA LEU A 60 3.25 -4.28 -0.96
C LEU A 60 4.48 -3.37 -1.05
N TYR A 61 4.79 -2.69 0.05
CA TYR A 61 5.92 -1.76 0.16
C TYR A 61 7.27 -2.42 -0.14
N VAL A 62 7.42 -3.68 0.26
CA VAL A 62 8.66 -4.48 0.08
C VAL A 62 8.61 -5.41 -1.12
N ASP A 63 7.72 -5.15 -2.08
CA ASP A 63 7.50 -5.93 -3.31
C ASP A 63 7.05 -7.40 -3.07
N ASP A 64 6.56 -7.76 -1.87
CA ASP A 64 5.95 -9.07 -1.59
C ASP A 64 4.46 -9.04 -1.92
N LEU A 65 4.18 -8.95 -3.23
CA LEU A 65 2.81 -8.80 -3.73
C LEU A 65 1.95 -10.03 -3.43
N ASP A 66 2.51 -11.24 -3.39
CA ASP A 66 1.78 -12.47 -3.05
C ASP A 66 1.19 -12.42 -1.62
N ARG A 67 1.99 -11.97 -0.63
CA ARG A 67 1.48 -11.82 0.74
C ARG A 67 0.48 -10.68 0.83
N SER A 68 0.75 -9.55 0.18
CA SER A 68 -0.19 -8.43 0.13
C SER A 68 -1.54 -8.85 -0.47
N HIS A 69 -1.51 -9.50 -1.64
CA HIS A 69 -2.67 -10.02 -2.36
C HIS A 69 -3.49 -10.99 -1.51
N ARG A 70 -2.85 -11.97 -0.85
CA ARG A 70 -3.56 -12.93 0.03
C ARG A 70 -4.29 -12.24 1.18
N ILE A 71 -3.73 -11.18 1.74
CA ILE A 71 -4.39 -10.41 2.80
C ILE A 71 -5.56 -9.61 2.21
N CYS A 72 -5.36 -8.92 1.08
CA CYS A 72 -6.42 -8.19 0.38
C CYS A 72 -7.62 -9.08 0.05
N GLN A 73 -7.38 -10.33 -0.36
CA GLN A 73 -8.42 -11.31 -0.66
C GLN A 73 -9.37 -11.59 0.52
N GLY A 74 -8.89 -11.46 1.75
CA GLY A 74 -9.68 -11.61 2.98
C GLY A 74 -10.32 -10.31 3.48
N LEU A 75 -10.03 -9.16 2.84
CA LEU A 75 -10.61 -7.86 3.18
C LEU A 75 -11.77 -7.56 2.25
N HIS A 76 -13.00 -7.81 2.71
CA HIS A 76 -14.23 -7.68 1.92
C HIS A 76 -14.83 -6.26 1.95
N ASP A 77 -14.01 -5.24 2.14
CA ASP A 77 -14.44 -3.84 2.23
C ASP A 77 -13.75 -2.96 1.17
N SER A 78 -14.15 -1.68 1.12
CA SER A 78 -13.57 -0.69 0.23
C SER A 78 -12.04 -0.54 0.40
N THR A 79 -11.52 -0.75 1.61
CA THR A 79 -10.10 -0.62 1.91
C THR A 79 -9.31 -1.79 1.31
N GLY A 80 -9.83 -3.01 1.47
CA GLY A 80 -9.32 -4.22 0.84
C GLY A 80 -9.25 -4.07 -0.68
N ALA A 81 -10.35 -3.63 -1.29
CA ALA A 81 -10.40 -3.36 -2.72
C ALA A 81 -9.38 -2.30 -3.17
N TYR A 82 -9.13 -1.27 -2.36
CA TYR A 82 -8.15 -0.23 -2.66
C TYR A 82 -6.73 -0.81 -2.66
N TRP A 83 -6.35 -1.59 -1.64
CA TRP A 83 -5.05 -2.26 -1.64
C TRP A 83 -4.91 -3.23 -2.82
N HIS A 84 -5.95 -4.00 -3.11
CA HIS A 84 -5.97 -4.97 -4.22
C HIS A 84 -5.76 -4.30 -5.57
N MET A 85 -6.38 -3.14 -5.78
CA MET A 85 -6.16 -2.30 -6.96
C MET A 85 -4.70 -1.89 -7.11
N ILE A 86 -4.04 -1.44 -6.03
CA ILE A 86 -2.62 -1.03 -6.07
C ILE A 86 -1.73 -2.25 -6.32
N VAL A 87 -2.00 -3.40 -5.69
CA VAL A 87 -1.28 -4.66 -5.93
C VAL A 87 -1.25 -4.99 -7.42
N HIS A 88 -2.41 -5.11 -8.06
CA HIS A 88 -2.47 -5.45 -9.49
C HIS A 88 -1.88 -4.36 -10.39
N ARG A 89 -1.98 -3.08 -9.99
CA ARG A 89 -1.28 -2.01 -10.73
C ARG A 89 0.23 -2.21 -10.69
N ARG A 90 0.79 -2.65 -9.56
CA ARG A 90 2.22 -2.94 -9.43
C ARG A 90 2.65 -4.20 -10.17
N GLU A 91 1.79 -5.21 -10.28
CA GLU A 91 2.01 -6.42 -11.11
C GLU A 91 2.00 -6.11 -12.61
N GLY A 92 1.43 -4.97 -13.02
CA GLY A 92 1.16 -4.65 -14.42
C GLY A 92 -0.13 -5.29 -14.95
N ASP A 93 -0.96 -5.85 -14.08
CA ASP A 93 -2.28 -6.37 -14.41
C ASP A 93 -3.33 -5.24 -14.32
N PHE A 94 -3.29 -4.35 -15.30
CA PHE A 94 -4.15 -3.17 -15.32
C PHE A 94 -5.63 -3.51 -15.48
N SER A 95 -5.98 -4.64 -16.11
CA SER A 95 -7.36 -5.11 -16.20
C SER A 95 -7.92 -5.46 -14.82
N ASN A 96 -7.20 -6.23 -14.00
CA ASN A 96 -7.62 -6.51 -12.63
C ASN A 96 -7.54 -5.28 -11.73
N SER A 97 -6.55 -4.41 -11.94
CA SER A 97 -6.48 -3.13 -11.21
C SER A 97 -7.76 -2.30 -11.44
N ARG A 98 -8.25 -2.17 -12.68
CA ARG A 98 -9.52 -1.48 -13.00
C ARG A 98 -10.74 -2.21 -12.43
N TYR A 99 -10.74 -3.54 -12.42
CA TYR A 99 -11.81 -4.30 -11.76
C TYR A 99 -11.88 -3.95 -10.26
N TRP A 100 -10.78 -4.05 -9.53
CA TRP A 100 -10.75 -3.72 -8.10
C TRP A 100 -11.02 -2.25 -7.82
N ARG A 101 -10.57 -1.35 -8.69
CA ARG A 101 -10.94 0.07 -8.65
C ARG A 101 -12.46 0.28 -8.64
N SER A 102 -13.22 -0.50 -9.41
CA SER A 102 -14.69 -0.44 -9.39
C SER A 102 -15.29 -0.90 -8.05
N GLN A 103 -14.58 -1.77 -7.33
CA GLN A 103 -14.99 -2.28 -6.01
C GLN A 103 -14.59 -1.34 -4.86
N VAL A 104 -13.66 -0.41 -5.08
CA VAL A 104 -13.27 0.60 -4.07
C VAL A 104 -14.48 1.45 -3.63
N GLY A 105 -15.40 1.75 -4.56
CA GLY A 105 -16.58 2.55 -4.27
C GLY A 105 -16.23 3.96 -3.76
N ASN A 106 -16.88 4.38 -2.68
CA ASN A 106 -16.74 5.72 -2.08
C ASN A 106 -15.75 5.74 -0.91
N HIS A 107 -14.61 5.04 -1.02
CA HIS A 107 -13.60 5.04 0.03
C HIS A 107 -13.25 6.49 0.44
N PRO A 108 -13.27 6.85 1.74
CA PRO A 108 -13.14 8.24 2.18
C PRO A 108 -11.91 8.97 1.63
N LEU A 109 -10.79 8.24 1.47
CA LEU A 109 -9.57 8.77 0.88
C LEU A 109 -9.77 9.40 -0.50
N ILE A 110 -10.69 8.91 -1.34
CA ILE A 110 -10.97 9.49 -2.66
C ILE A 110 -11.50 10.92 -2.52
N ALA A 111 -12.37 11.16 -1.53
CA ALA A 111 -12.91 12.49 -1.25
C ALA A 111 -11.89 13.40 -0.55
N GLU A 112 -11.07 12.84 0.35
CA GLU A 112 -10.05 13.57 1.10
C GLU A 112 -8.84 13.96 0.24
N ARG A 113 -8.49 13.14 -0.76
CA ARG A 113 -7.33 13.30 -1.64
C ARG A 113 -7.72 13.14 -3.11
N PRO A 114 -8.55 14.03 -3.67
CA PRO A 114 -8.96 13.96 -5.08
C PRO A 114 -7.78 14.15 -6.04
N ASP A 115 -6.65 14.71 -5.57
CA ASP A 115 -5.42 14.81 -6.36
C ASP A 115 -4.76 13.44 -6.62
N LEU A 116 -5.08 12.42 -5.82
CA LEU A 116 -4.62 11.04 -5.96
C LEU A 116 -5.69 10.19 -6.66
N ASP A 117 -6.15 10.65 -7.82
CA ASP A 117 -7.16 9.92 -8.61
C ASP A 117 -6.62 8.54 -9.05
N PRO A 118 -7.21 7.44 -8.57
CA PRO A 118 -6.74 6.10 -8.91
C PRO A 118 -6.88 5.76 -10.40
N ASP A 119 -7.89 6.27 -11.09
CA ASP A 119 -8.12 5.98 -12.51
C ASP A 119 -7.01 6.61 -13.36
N LEU A 120 -6.58 7.83 -13.00
CA LEU A 120 -5.43 8.49 -13.62
C LEU A 120 -4.12 7.78 -13.30
N LEU A 121 -3.92 7.31 -12.06
CA LEU A 121 -2.72 6.57 -11.67
C LEU A 121 -2.61 5.22 -12.40
N ILE A 122 -3.72 4.49 -12.56
CA ILE A 122 -3.78 3.25 -13.35
C ILE A 122 -3.41 3.54 -14.80
N ALA A 123 -4.06 4.53 -15.43
CA ALA A 123 -3.80 4.87 -16.83
C ALA A 123 -2.34 5.33 -17.05
N ALA A 124 -1.79 6.12 -16.13
CA ALA A 124 -0.40 6.58 -16.20
C ALA A 124 0.60 5.42 -16.03
N ALA A 125 0.37 4.50 -15.10
CA ALA A 125 1.20 3.30 -14.92
C ALA A 125 1.16 2.37 -16.14
N GLU A 126 -0.04 2.19 -16.73
CA GLU A 126 -0.22 1.45 -17.97
C GLU A 126 0.54 2.07 -19.15
N ALA A 127 0.48 3.40 -19.29
CA ALA A 127 1.22 4.13 -20.31
C ALA A 127 2.75 4.13 -20.06
N ASP A 128 3.18 4.13 -18.80
CA ASP A 128 4.59 4.07 -18.40
C ASP A 128 5.25 2.75 -18.79
N ARG A 129 4.50 1.64 -18.85
CA ARG A 129 5.02 0.30 -19.23
C ARG A 129 6.28 -0.10 -18.46
N GLY A 130 6.32 0.23 -17.17
CA GLY A 130 7.45 -0.10 -16.29
C GLY A 130 8.75 0.67 -16.56
N ARG A 131 8.70 1.78 -17.32
CA ARG A 131 9.84 2.68 -17.50
C ARG A 131 10.27 3.36 -16.21
N ASN A 132 9.43 3.30 -15.18
CA ASN A 132 9.72 3.76 -13.82
C ASN A 132 9.94 5.28 -13.78
N GLN A 133 9.07 6.03 -14.47
CA GLN A 133 9.14 7.50 -14.49
C GLN A 133 9.14 8.06 -13.06
N PRO A 134 10.14 8.87 -12.66
CA PRO A 134 10.31 9.31 -11.27
C PRO A 134 9.09 10.02 -10.68
N GLU A 135 8.45 10.90 -11.45
CA GLU A 135 7.29 11.67 -11.00
C GLU A 135 6.08 10.76 -10.75
N LEU A 136 5.84 9.80 -11.63
CA LEU A 136 4.76 8.83 -11.47
C LEU A 136 5.00 7.91 -10.26
N VAL A 137 6.23 7.45 -10.08
CA VAL A 137 6.63 6.65 -8.91
C VAL A 137 6.41 7.45 -7.62
N ALA A 138 6.77 8.74 -7.60
CA ALA A 138 6.52 9.62 -6.48
C ALA A 138 5.01 9.75 -6.18
N ARG A 139 4.16 9.93 -7.20
CA ARG A 139 2.70 9.99 -7.02
C ARG A 139 2.11 8.67 -6.50
N GLN A 140 2.60 7.53 -6.97
CA GLN A 140 2.18 6.22 -6.45
C GLN A 140 2.59 6.02 -4.97
N ARG A 141 3.77 6.52 -4.57
CA ARG A 141 4.20 6.51 -3.16
C ARG A 141 3.33 7.42 -2.29
N GLU A 142 2.90 8.57 -2.82
CA GLU A 142 1.97 9.44 -2.12
C GLU A 142 0.60 8.80 -1.92
N GLU A 143 0.08 8.07 -2.92
CA GLU A 143 -1.16 7.29 -2.80
C GLU A 143 -1.03 6.20 -1.72
N TRP A 144 0.03 5.40 -1.78
CA TRP A 144 0.31 4.40 -0.76
C TRP A 144 0.41 5.02 0.64
N ALA A 145 1.15 6.12 0.78
CA ALA A 145 1.34 6.79 2.06
C ALA A 145 0.02 7.34 2.62
N ALA A 146 -0.85 7.86 1.76
CA ALA A 146 -2.15 8.39 2.16
C ALA A 146 -3.08 7.27 2.62
N LEU A 147 -3.17 6.15 1.88
CA LEU A 147 -3.98 4.99 2.27
C LEU A 147 -3.45 4.32 3.53
N PHE A 148 -2.13 4.15 3.65
CA PHE A 148 -1.49 3.58 4.83
C PHE A 148 -1.73 4.44 6.07
N SER A 149 -1.59 5.77 5.96
CA SER A 149 -1.87 6.69 7.06
C SER A 149 -3.36 6.70 7.43
N TRP A 150 -4.26 6.62 6.44
CA TRP A 150 -5.71 6.49 6.70
C TRP A 150 -6.03 5.20 7.45
N CYS A 151 -5.48 4.06 7.03
CA CYS A 151 -5.64 2.78 7.73
C CYS A 151 -5.11 2.84 9.17
N ALA A 152 -4.00 3.56 9.38
CA ALA A 152 -3.35 3.73 10.67
C ALA A 152 -4.20 4.57 11.65
N SER A 153 -4.95 5.55 11.13
CA SER A 153 -5.82 6.40 11.95
C SER A 153 -7.16 5.76 12.31
N GLN A 154 -7.57 4.69 11.62
CA GLN A 154 -8.79 3.97 11.98
C GLN A 154 -8.59 3.24 13.31
N VAL A 155 -9.48 3.49 14.27
CA VAL A 155 -9.55 2.72 15.51
C VAL A 155 -10.07 1.32 15.17
N GLU A 156 -9.46 0.28 15.73
CA GLU A 156 -10.02 -1.07 15.65
C GLU A 156 -11.46 -1.03 16.17
N ARG A 157 -12.43 -1.31 15.31
CA ARG A 157 -13.78 -1.60 15.77
C ARG A 157 -13.72 -3.01 16.35
N PRO A 158 -13.96 -3.21 17.66
CA PRO A 158 -14.16 -4.55 18.17
C PRO A 158 -15.37 -5.15 17.45
N GLU A 159 -15.22 -6.38 16.97
CA GLU A 159 -16.33 -7.19 16.47
C GLU A 159 -17.39 -7.46 17.56
#